data_AF-A0A9X4XBE3-F1
#
_entry.id   AF-A0A9X4XBE3-F1
#
_cell.length_a   1.000
_cell.length_b   1.000
_cell.length_c   1.000
_cell.angle_alpha   90.00
_cell.angle_beta   90.00
_cell.angle_gamma   90.00
#
_symmetry.space_group_name_H-M   'P 1'
#
loop_
_entity.id
_entity.type
_entity.pdbx_description
1 polymer ?
#
loop_
_entity_poly.entity_id
_entity_poly.type
_entity_poly.pdbx_seq_one_letter_code
_entity_poly.pdbx_strand_id
1 'polypeptide(L)'
;MANEYLKTAFGKKYNFKINFMTTFSSKVIMPIYVVKTKTIIVPNRLVLLQNSNNLIDQEVFFFFVYHEIGHAFLDQNRTSIYKSMKIKSIFTYLCDKYSLVKLNIKDKTLSLNLQQVYKEFLPDFIAMLLLQKQFTNLFYRDWNAFFASFNYFKTDKEIVSIFNKDPHAIIEARISISKQAVKYFNI
;
A
#
# COMPACT_ATOMS: atom_id res chain seq x y z
N MET A 1 -7.61 16.41 0.53
CA MET A 1 -7.78 15.63 1.78
C MET A 1 -6.50 14.89 2.18
N ALA A 2 -5.98 13.97 1.37
CA ALA A 2 -4.77 13.21 1.70
C ALA A 2 -3.54 14.09 2.05
N ASN A 3 -3.29 15.17 1.29
CA ASN A 3 -2.16 16.06 1.54
C ASN A 3 -2.19 16.70 2.93
N GLU A 4 -3.33 17.30 3.30
CA GLU A 4 -3.51 17.91 4.62
C GLU A 4 -3.43 16.89 5.76
N TYR A 5 -3.94 15.68 5.54
CA TYR A 5 -3.80 14.62 6.54
C TYR A 5 -2.35 14.17 6.72
N LEU A 6 -1.62 13.91 5.63
CA LEU A 6 -0.22 13.49 5.70
C LEU A 6 0.68 14.57 6.31
N LYS A 7 0.40 15.85 6.03
CA LYS A 7 1.03 16.99 6.72
C LYS A 7 0.80 16.94 8.22
N THR A 8 -0.43 16.68 8.67
CA THR A 8 -0.71 16.56 10.11
C THR A 8 -0.04 15.32 10.71
N ALA A 9 -0.17 14.18 10.05
CA ALA A 9 0.33 12.88 10.51
C ALA A 9 1.86 12.83 10.63
N PHE A 10 2.59 13.45 9.70
CA PHE A 10 4.06 13.38 9.64
C PHE A 10 4.76 14.71 9.90
N GLY A 11 4.04 15.83 9.91
CA GLY A 11 4.55 17.18 10.22
C GLY A 11 4.38 18.16 9.06
N LYS A 12 3.96 19.40 9.39
CA LYS A 12 3.58 20.46 8.43
C LYS A 12 4.67 20.87 7.42
N LYS A 13 5.92 20.47 7.65
CA LYS A 13 7.05 20.77 6.75
C LYS A 13 7.08 19.92 5.47
N TYR A 14 6.30 18.83 5.41
CA TYR A 14 6.24 17.97 4.23
C TYR A 14 5.18 18.45 3.27
N ASN A 15 5.54 18.66 2.01
CA ASN A 15 4.64 19.12 0.97
C ASN A 15 4.82 18.27 -0.27
N PHE A 16 3.74 18.00 -0.97
CA PHE A 16 3.80 17.34 -2.27
C PHE A 16 2.61 17.75 -3.13
N LYS A 17 2.78 17.67 -4.44
CA LYS A 17 1.74 17.93 -5.44
C LYS A 17 1.69 16.75 -6.40
N ILE A 18 0.49 16.26 -6.65
CA ILE A 18 0.25 15.13 -7.54
C ILE A 18 -0.77 15.51 -8.59
N ASN A 19 -0.53 15.04 -9.81
CA ASN A 19 -1.50 15.05 -10.89
C ASN A 19 -2.17 13.69 -10.96
N PHE A 20 -3.44 13.64 -11.35
CA PHE A 20 -4.15 12.40 -11.64
C PHE A 20 -4.48 12.34 -13.12
N MET A 21 -4.27 11.18 -13.74
CA MET A 21 -4.64 10.92 -15.12
C MET A 21 -5.29 9.55 -15.21
N THR A 22 -6.43 9.47 -15.88
CA THR A 22 -7.08 8.18 -16.19
C THR A 22 -6.56 7.65 -17.51
N THR A 23 -6.30 6.34 -17.62
CA THR A 23 -5.88 5.70 -18.88
C THR A 23 -6.83 4.58 -19.30
N PHE A 24 -7.06 4.45 -20.60
CA PHE A 24 -7.81 3.35 -21.22
C PHE A 24 -6.90 2.22 -21.73
N SER A 25 -5.59 2.37 -21.57
CA SER A 25 -4.62 1.35 -21.99
C SER A 25 -4.80 0.06 -21.21
N SER A 26 -4.94 -1.06 -21.92
CA SER A 26 -4.96 -2.40 -21.31
C SER A 26 -3.63 -2.84 -20.73
N LYS A 27 -2.52 -2.14 -21.06
CA LYS A 27 -1.18 -2.44 -20.53
C LYS A 27 -0.99 -2.00 -19.08
N VAL A 28 -1.79 -1.03 -18.62
CA VAL A 28 -1.76 -0.54 -17.24
C VAL A 28 -2.93 -1.17 -16.51
N ILE A 29 -2.65 -2.13 -15.64
CA ILE A 29 -3.67 -2.91 -14.93
C ILE A 29 -3.88 -2.45 -13.48
N MET A 30 -2.90 -1.76 -12.91
CA MET A 30 -2.92 -1.16 -11.57
C MET A 30 -2.51 0.31 -11.66
N PRO A 31 -2.83 1.14 -10.65
CA PRO A 31 -2.36 2.53 -10.63
C PRO A 31 -0.83 2.58 -10.58
N ILE A 32 -0.22 3.61 -11.15
CA ILE A 32 1.24 3.78 -11.16
C ILE A 32 1.59 5.25 -10.94
N TYR A 33 2.49 5.53 -10.01
CA TYR A 33 3.12 6.84 -9.84
C TYR A 33 4.32 7.02 -10.79
N VAL A 34 4.24 8.05 -11.65
CA VAL A 34 5.30 8.45 -12.56
C VAL A 34 6.07 9.64 -11.96
N VAL A 35 7.27 9.36 -11.44
CA VAL A 35 8.14 10.34 -10.77
C VAL A 35 8.39 11.60 -11.61
N LYS A 36 8.75 11.43 -12.89
CA LYS A 36 9.14 12.54 -13.79
C LYS A 36 8.04 13.59 -13.95
N THR A 37 6.79 13.15 -14.01
CA THR A 37 5.61 14.02 -14.24
C THR A 37 4.81 14.28 -12.97
N LYS A 38 5.17 13.63 -11.85
CA LYS A 38 4.44 13.64 -10.58
C LYS A 38 2.97 13.25 -10.79
N THR A 39 2.73 12.28 -11.66
CA THR A 39 1.39 11.87 -12.08
C THR A 39 1.10 10.47 -11.60
N ILE A 40 -0.06 10.28 -10.95
CA ILE A 40 -0.64 8.96 -10.73
C ILE A 40 -1.53 8.64 -11.92
N ILE A 41 -1.17 7.59 -12.65
CA ILE A 41 -1.96 7.08 -13.77
C ILE A 41 -2.88 5.99 -13.23
N VAL A 42 -4.19 6.17 -13.36
CA VAL A 42 -5.20 5.23 -12.87
C VAL A 42 -5.88 4.56 -14.07
N PRO A 43 -5.90 3.22 -14.16
CA PRO A 43 -6.59 2.56 -15.25
C PRO A 43 -8.11 2.70 -15.09
N ASN A 44 -8.80 2.99 -16.19
CA ASN A 44 -10.24 3.25 -16.20
C ASN A 44 -11.07 2.10 -15.60
N ARG A 45 -10.61 0.84 -15.75
CA ARG A 45 -11.25 -0.32 -15.14
C ARG A 45 -11.32 -0.25 -13.62
N LEU A 46 -10.30 0.31 -12.97
CA LEU A 46 -10.31 0.51 -11.52
C LEU A 46 -11.19 1.68 -11.11
N VAL A 47 -11.35 2.71 -11.95
CA VAL A 47 -12.27 3.84 -11.67
C VAL A 47 -13.72 3.35 -11.52
N LEU A 48 -14.09 2.24 -12.16
CA LEU A 48 -15.41 1.63 -11.96
C LEU A 48 -15.63 1.16 -10.52
N LEU A 49 -14.58 0.68 -9.84
CA LEU A 49 -14.66 0.26 -8.43
C LEU A 49 -14.92 1.44 -7.49
N GLN A 50 -14.40 2.62 -7.81
CA GLN A 50 -14.65 3.86 -7.05
C GLN A 50 -16.14 4.20 -7.01
N ASN A 51 -16.87 3.93 -8.10
CA ASN A 51 -18.28 4.26 -8.25
C ASN A 51 -19.21 3.07 -7.95
N SER A 52 -18.66 1.96 -7.44
CA SER A 52 -19.44 0.78 -7.07
C SER A 52 -20.34 1.07 -5.86
N ASN A 53 -21.52 0.46 -5.83
CA ASN A 53 -22.39 0.47 -4.64
C ASN A 53 -21.82 -0.38 -3.49
N ASN A 54 -20.81 -1.22 -3.77
CA ASN A 54 -20.13 -2.02 -2.76
C ASN A 54 -18.98 -1.22 -2.14
N LEU A 55 -19.05 -1.01 -0.82
CA LEU A 55 -18.03 -0.28 -0.06
C LEU A 55 -16.64 -0.93 -0.16
N ILE A 56 -16.57 -2.26 -0.24
CA ILE A 56 -15.31 -3.00 -0.33
C ILE A 56 -14.59 -2.67 -1.64
N ASP A 57 -15.32 -2.57 -2.75
CA ASP A 57 -14.74 -2.20 -4.05
C ASP A 57 -14.12 -0.80 -4.00
N GLN A 58 -14.80 0.14 -3.35
CA GLN A 58 -14.28 1.49 -3.17
C GLN A 58 -13.00 1.49 -2.32
N GLU A 59 -12.95 0.74 -1.23
CA GLU A 59 -11.77 0.67 -0.37
C GLU A 59 -10.59 -0.01 -1.08
N VAL A 60 -10.84 -1.05 -1.90
CA VAL A 60 -9.82 -1.66 -2.75
C VAL A 60 -9.26 -0.63 -3.73
N PHE A 61 -10.13 0.14 -4.38
CA PHE A 61 -9.71 1.23 -5.26
C PHE A 61 -8.84 2.25 -4.53
N PHE A 62 -9.32 2.76 -3.40
CA PHE A 62 -8.60 3.76 -2.62
C PHE A 62 -7.31 3.22 -2.02
N PHE A 63 -7.21 1.92 -1.69
CA PHE A 63 -5.96 1.30 -1.25
C PHE A 63 -4.86 1.50 -2.29
N PHE A 64 -5.11 1.11 -3.53
CA PHE A 64 -4.11 1.19 -4.59
C PHE A 64 -3.79 2.64 -4.97
N VAL A 65 -4.80 3.53 -5.02
CA VAL A 65 -4.55 4.95 -5.27
C VAL A 65 -3.73 5.58 -4.15
N TYR A 66 -4.04 5.27 -2.88
CA TYR A 66 -3.31 5.82 -1.74
C TYR A 66 -1.91 5.25 -1.57
N HIS A 67 -1.68 4.03 -2.02
CA HIS A 67 -0.34 3.47 -2.15
C HIS A 67 0.53 4.33 -3.08
N GLU A 68 0.02 4.68 -4.27
CA GLU A 68 0.74 5.57 -5.20
C GLU A 68 0.89 7.01 -4.66
N ILE A 69 -0.07 7.50 -3.88
CA ILE A 69 0.08 8.76 -3.13
C ILE A 69 1.23 8.64 -2.11
N GLY A 70 1.38 7.50 -1.45
CA GLY A 70 2.49 7.20 -0.54
C GLY A 70 3.84 7.29 -1.25
N HIS A 71 3.95 6.69 -2.44
CA HIS A 71 5.14 6.84 -3.29
C HIS A 71 5.43 8.31 -3.60
N ALA A 72 4.43 9.07 -4.05
CA ALA A 72 4.58 10.48 -4.39
C ALA A 72 5.00 11.35 -3.19
N PHE A 73 4.41 11.09 -2.03
CA PHE A 73 4.73 11.80 -0.79
C PHE A 73 6.19 11.56 -0.37
N LEU A 74 6.62 10.30 -0.38
CA LEU A 74 7.98 9.92 -0.02
C LEU A 74 9.00 10.50 -1.00
N ASP A 75 8.76 10.36 -2.31
CA ASP A 75 9.62 10.81 -3.40
C ASP A 75 9.85 12.34 -3.35
N GLN A 76 8.79 13.12 -3.27
CA GLN A 76 8.89 14.59 -3.32
C GLN A 76 9.49 15.22 -2.06
N ASN A 77 9.55 14.47 -0.95
CA ASN A 77 10.12 14.95 0.32
C ASN A 77 11.51 14.34 0.62
N ARG A 78 12.13 13.65 -0.35
CA ARG A 78 13.50 13.14 -0.21
C ARG A 78 14.51 14.29 -0.15
N THR A 79 15.58 14.18 0.63
CA THR A 79 15.89 13.12 1.61
C THR A 79 15.33 13.43 3.01
N SER A 80 14.77 14.62 3.20
CA SER A 80 14.36 15.15 4.51
C SER A 80 13.37 14.27 5.28
N ILE A 81 12.47 13.59 4.57
CA ILE A 81 11.47 12.70 5.17
C ILE A 81 12.11 11.52 5.90
N TYR A 82 13.18 10.95 5.35
CA TYR A 82 13.88 9.81 5.95
C TYR A 82 14.79 10.20 7.13
N LYS A 83 14.98 11.50 7.37
CA LYS A 83 15.64 11.99 8.59
C LYS A 83 14.67 12.03 9.79
N SER A 84 13.36 11.94 9.56
CA SER A 84 12.34 11.93 10.63
C SER A 84 12.46 10.67 11.49
N MET A 85 12.59 10.85 12.81
CA MET A 85 12.60 9.74 13.76
C MET A 85 11.29 8.94 13.69
N LYS A 86 10.14 9.60 13.50
CA LYS A 86 8.84 8.94 13.34
C LYS A 86 8.81 8.02 12.12
N ILE A 87 9.27 8.49 10.96
CA ILE A 87 9.34 7.67 9.74
C ILE A 87 10.31 6.50 9.93
N LYS A 88 11.47 6.72 10.56
CA LYS A 88 12.42 5.65 10.86
C LYS A 88 11.82 4.59 11.77
N SER A 89 11.16 4.98 12.86
CA SER A 89 10.50 4.04 13.78
C SER A 89 9.42 3.22 13.10
N ILE A 90 8.60 3.84 12.25
CA ILE A 90 7.59 3.13 11.45
C ILE A 90 8.26 2.14 10.50
N PHE A 91 9.29 2.58 9.78
CA PHE A 91 10.00 1.72 8.84
C PHE A 91 10.66 0.52 9.53
N THR A 92 11.32 0.73 10.68
CA THR A 92 11.90 -0.36 11.50
C THR A 92 10.82 -1.35 11.95
N TYR A 93 9.69 -0.87 12.48
CA TYR A 93 8.58 -1.74 12.86
C TYR A 93 8.07 -2.58 11.69
N LEU A 94 7.95 -1.98 10.50
CA LEU A 94 7.53 -2.69 9.29
C LEU A 94 8.57 -3.76 8.92
N CYS A 95 9.87 -3.43 8.88
CA CYS A 95 10.92 -4.41 8.62
C CYS A 95 10.86 -5.60 9.57
N ASP A 96 10.70 -5.36 10.87
CA ASP A 96 10.60 -6.42 11.88
C ASP A 96 9.39 -7.32 11.60
N LYS A 97 8.22 -6.75 11.30
CA LYS A 97 7.01 -7.54 10.98
C LYS A 97 7.14 -8.31 9.67
N TYR A 98 7.67 -7.70 8.62
CA TYR A 98 7.86 -8.38 7.34
C TYR A 98 8.92 -9.48 7.40
N SER A 99 9.93 -9.36 8.29
CA SER A 99 10.95 -10.41 8.49
C SER A 99 10.38 -11.75 8.95
N LEU A 100 9.19 -11.72 9.54
CA LEU A 100 8.48 -12.90 10.05
C LEU A 100 7.60 -13.56 8.98
N VAL A 101 7.43 -12.94 7.81
CA VAL A 101 6.57 -13.46 6.75
C VAL A 101 7.23 -14.67 6.10
N LYS A 102 6.51 -15.79 6.15
CA LYS A 102 6.92 -17.07 5.58
C LYS A 102 5.82 -17.61 4.68
N LEU A 103 6.21 -18.23 3.57
CA LEU A 103 5.34 -19.00 2.71
C LEU A 103 5.61 -20.49 2.94
N ASN A 104 4.59 -21.20 3.43
CA ASN A 104 4.64 -22.66 3.54
C ASN A 104 3.98 -23.27 2.30
N ILE A 105 4.73 -24.07 1.54
CA ILE A 105 4.23 -24.72 0.35
C ILE A 105 4.78 -26.14 0.25
N LYS A 106 3.88 -27.13 0.30
CA LYS A 106 4.25 -28.55 0.46
C LYS A 106 5.19 -28.70 1.67
N ASP A 107 6.36 -29.30 1.47
CA ASP A 107 7.36 -29.54 2.53
C ASP A 107 8.42 -28.43 2.64
N LYS A 108 8.17 -27.25 2.07
CA LYS A 108 9.12 -26.13 2.05
C LYS A 108 8.55 -24.88 2.73
N THR A 109 9.40 -24.23 3.52
CA THR A 109 9.15 -22.90 4.08
C THR A 109 10.09 -21.90 3.44
N LEU A 110 9.55 -20.91 2.76
CA LEU A 110 10.30 -19.80 2.16
C LEU A 110 10.17 -18.55 3.04
N SER A 111 11.26 -17.83 3.26
CA SER A 111 11.25 -16.55 3.98
C SER A 111 11.23 -15.40 2.99
N LEU A 112 10.49 -14.33 3.31
CA LEU A 112 10.36 -13.17 2.43
C LEU A 112 11.70 -12.43 2.30
N ASN A 113 12.11 -12.12 1.07
CA ASN A 113 13.32 -11.33 0.83
C ASN A 113 13.05 -9.83 1.07
N LEU A 114 13.44 -9.30 2.22
CA LEU A 114 13.20 -7.89 2.56
C LEU A 114 13.89 -6.90 1.60
N GLN A 115 15.08 -7.23 1.09
CA GLN A 115 15.80 -6.33 0.18
C GLN A 115 15.04 -6.12 -1.14
N GLN A 116 14.23 -7.09 -1.53
CA GLN A 116 13.37 -6.99 -2.71
C GLN A 116 12.18 -6.06 -2.46
N VAL A 117 11.54 -6.14 -1.29
CA VAL A 117 10.20 -5.56 -1.09
C VAL A 117 10.15 -4.29 -0.23
N TYR A 118 11.25 -3.91 0.45
CA TYR A 118 11.21 -2.85 1.47
C TYR A 118 10.74 -1.48 0.96
N LYS A 119 10.88 -1.20 -0.34
CA LYS A 119 10.48 0.07 -0.93
C LYS A 119 8.96 0.29 -0.88
N GLU A 120 8.19 -0.79 -0.76
CA GLU A 120 6.73 -0.79 -0.77
C GLU A 120 6.12 -0.68 0.64
N PHE A 121 6.92 -0.82 1.70
CA PHE A 121 6.44 -0.85 3.07
C PHE A 121 5.79 0.46 3.52
N LEU A 122 6.48 1.58 3.32
CA LEU A 122 5.94 2.90 3.70
C LEU A 122 4.75 3.33 2.82
N PRO A 123 4.77 3.12 1.49
CA PRO A 123 3.59 3.30 0.65
C PRO A 123 2.36 2.52 1.14
N ASP A 124 2.50 1.23 1.44
CA ASP A 124 1.40 0.39 1.96
C ASP A 124 0.88 0.89 3.31
N PHE A 125 1.80 1.27 4.20
CA PHE A 125 1.45 1.86 5.49
C PHE A 125 0.66 3.16 5.32
N ILE A 126 1.12 4.07 4.45
CA ILE A 126 0.45 5.34 4.15
C ILE A 126 -0.92 5.08 3.53
N ALA A 127 -1.03 4.09 2.64
CA ALA A 127 -2.31 3.70 2.05
C ALA A 127 -3.31 3.29 3.11
N MET A 128 -2.90 2.42 4.03
CA MET A 128 -3.74 1.93 5.12
C MET A 128 -4.13 3.06 6.09
N LEU A 129 -3.21 3.97 6.37
CA LEU A 129 -3.44 5.14 7.22
C LEU A 129 -4.51 6.06 6.59
N LEU A 130 -4.38 6.37 5.30
CA LEU A 130 -5.35 7.21 4.57
C LEU A 130 -6.71 6.52 4.43
N LEU A 131 -6.72 5.20 4.20
CA LEU A 131 -7.94 4.41 4.17
C LEU A 131 -8.69 4.46 5.50
N GLN A 132 -8.03 4.24 6.63
CA GLN A 132 -8.68 4.34 7.94
C GLN A 132 -9.27 5.74 8.15
N LYS A 133 -8.59 6.78 7.68
CA LYS A 133 -9.08 8.15 7.80
C LYS A 133 -10.34 8.41 6.98
N GLN A 134 -10.42 7.88 5.76
CA GLN A 134 -11.59 8.04 4.89
C GLN A 134 -12.75 7.12 5.30
N PHE A 135 -12.44 5.87 5.66
CA PHE A 135 -13.39 4.82 6.02
C PHE A 135 -13.23 4.52 7.50
N THR A 136 -13.82 5.37 8.36
CA THR A 136 -13.62 5.33 9.82
C THR A 136 -13.97 3.99 10.47
N ASN A 137 -14.90 3.23 9.88
CA ASN A 137 -15.32 1.92 10.37
C ASN A 137 -14.48 0.74 9.82
N LEU A 138 -13.53 0.99 8.92
CA LEU A 138 -12.71 -0.03 8.25
C LEU A 138 -12.03 -0.96 9.26
N PHE A 139 -11.57 -0.44 10.40
CA PHE A 139 -10.80 -1.23 11.36
C PHE A 139 -11.67 -2.04 12.34
N TYR A 140 -12.98 -1.79 12.37
CA TYR A 140 -13.95 -2.38 13.31
C TYR A 140 -14.87 -3.44 12.67
N ARG A 141 -14.84 -3.58 11.34
CA ARG A 141 -15.62 -4.59 10.60
C ARG A 141 -14.91 -5.93 10.48
N ASP A 142 -15.57 -6.91 9.89
CA ASP A 142 -14.95 -8.17 9.47
C ASP A 142 -13.94 -7.93 8.33
N TRP A 143 -12.68 -8.29 8.58
CA TRP A 143 -11.60 -8.15 7.61
C TRP A 143 -11.53 -9.29 6.61
N ASN A 144 -12.21 -10.42 6.86
CA ASN A 144 -12.19 -11.55 5.94
C ASN A 144 -12.75 -11.16 4.58
N ALA A 145 -13.86 -10.40 4.54
CA ALA A 145 -14.47 -9.92 3.31
C ALA A 145 -13.54 -8.94 2.55
N PHE A 146 -12.84 -8.07 3.28
CA PHE A 146 -11.86 -7.15 2.68
C PHE A 146 -10.62 -7.89 2.16
N PHE A 147 -10.10 -8.90 2.87
CA PHE A 147 -9.00 -9.73 2.37
C PHE A 147 -9.44 -10.53 1.14
N ALA A 148 -10.65 -11.08 1.16
CA ALA A 148 -11.20 -11.85 0.06
C ALA A 148 -11.32 -11.04 -1.24
N SER A 149 -11.54 -9.72 -1.18
CA SER A 149 -11.60 -8.89 -2.40
C SER A 149 -10.25 -8.69 -3.10
N PHE A 150 -9.13 -8.99 -2.44
CA PHE A 150 -7.81 -9.03 -3.07
C PHE A 150 -7.41 -10.44 -3.52
N ASN A 151 -8.16 -11.46 -3.12
CA ASN A 151 -7.85 -12.84 -3.43
C ASN A 151 -8.32 -13.19 -4.84
N TYR A 152 -7.38 -13.70 -5.61
CA TYR A 152 -7.65 -14.40 -6.86
C TYR A 152 -6.90 -15.73 -6.82
N PHE A 153 -7.46 -16.75 -7.48
CA PHE A 153 -6.88 -18.08 -7.54
C PHE A 153 -5.46 -18.01 -8.13
N LYS A 154 -4.50 -18.63 -7.45
CA LYS A 154 -3.10 -18.75 -7.87
C LYS A 154 -2.67 -20.19 -7.69
N THR A 155 -1.96 -20.72 -8.67
CA THR A 155 -1.26 -21.99 -8.55
C THR A 155 -0.07 -21.87 -7.59
N ASP A 156 0.36 -22.99 -7.01
CA ASP A 156 1.58 -23.06 -6.19
C ASP A 156 2.79 -22.39 -6.87
N LYS A 157 2.92 -22.60 -8.19
CA LYS A 157 4.01 -22.04 -9.00
C LYS A 157 3.92 -20.51 -9.08
N GLU A 158 2.72 -19.96 -9.24
CA GLU A 158 2.51 -18.51 -9.27
C GLU A 158 2.79 -17.90 -7.91
N ILE A 159 2.32 -18.51 -6.81
CA ILE A 159 2.56 -18.02 -5.46
C ILE A 159 4.07 -17.99 -5.18
N VAL A 160 4.80 -19.05 -5.48
CA VAL A 160 6.27 -19.12 -5.31
C VAL A 160 6.97 -18.09 -6.19
N SER A 161 6.49 -17.86 -7.41
CA SER A 161 7.07 -16.86 -8.31
C SER A 161 6.86 -15.44 -7.77
N ILE A 162 5.64 -15.10 -7.35
CA ILE A 162 5.31 -13.80 -6.76
C ILE A 162 6.16 -13.58 -5.51
N PHE A 163 6.18 -14.55 -4.60
CA PHE A 163 6.88 -14.43 -3.32
C PHE A 163 8.40 -14.20 -3.45
N ASN A 164 9.03 -14.70 -4.52
CA ASN A 164 10.48 -14.58 -4.73
C ASN A 164 10.90 -13.51 -5.74
N LYS A 165 10.00 -13.03 -6.60
CA LYS A 165 10.35 -12.17 -7.75
C LYS A 165 9.63 -10.83 -7.76
N ASP A 166 8.43 -10.74 -7.18
CA ASP A 166 7.66 -9.51 -7.18
C ASP A 166 8.34 -8.46 -6.27
N PRO A 167 8.46 -7.20 -6.70
CA PRO A 167 8.91 -6.12 -5.83
C PRO A 167 7.95 -5.82 -4.67
N HIS A 168 6.74 -6.38 -4.67
CA HIS A 168 5.79 -6.27 -3.58
C HIS A 168 5.73 -7.58 -2.78
N ALA A 169 5.53 -7.45 -1.46
CA ALA A 169 5.10 -8.59 -0.66
C ALA A 169 3.71 -9.09 -1.11
N ILE A 170 3.35 -10.31 -0.72
CA ILE A 170 1.98 -10.83 -0.91
C ILE A 170 0.96 -9.90 -0.25
N ILE A 171 -0.21 -9.75 -0.88
CA ILE A 171 -1.19 -8.72 -0.52
C ILE A 171 -1.72 -8.88 0.91
N GLU A 172 -1.83 -10.12 1.38
CA GLU A 172 -2.25 -10.47 2.74
C GLU A 172 -1.26 -9.90 3.78
N ALA A 173 0.04 -10.04 3.52
CA ALA A 173 1.08 -9.46 4.36
C ALA A 173 1.05 -7.93 4.30
N ARG A 174 0.92 -7.36 3.10
CA ARG A 174 0.84 -5.91 2.88
C ARG A 174 -0.25 -5.27 3.72
N ILE A 175 -1.44 -5.83 3.63
CA ILE A 175 -2.64 -5.33 4.31
C ILE A 175 -2.55 -5.56 5.82
N SER A 176 -2.23 -6.79 6.25
CA SER A 176 -2.21 -7.17 7.67
C SER A 176 -1.16 -6.39 8.47
N ILE A 177 0.07 -6.30 7.95
CA ILE A 177 1.18 -5.63 8.63
C ILE A 177 0.94 -4.12 8.66
N SER A 178 0.46 -3.52 7.57
CA SER A 178 0.15 -2.09 7.53
C SER A 178 -0.96 -1.73 8.52
N LYS A 179 -2.02 -2.55 8.63
CA LYS A 179 -3.07 -2.37 9.64
C LYS A 179 -2.51 -2.41 11.06
N GLN A 180 -1.64 -3.38 11.35
CA GLN A 180 -0.99 -3.50 12.65
C GLN A 180 -0.13 -2.26 12.96
N ALA A 181 0.63 -1.76 11.99
CA ALA A 181 1.45 -0.57 12.16
C ALA A 181 0.59 0.68 12.42
N VAL A 182 -0.50 0.89 11.67
CA VAL A 182 -1.39 2.03 11.90
C VAL A 182 -1.99 1.97 13.31
N LYS A 183 -2.44 0.80 13.78
CA LYS A 183 -2.90 0.62 15.16
C LYS A 183 -1.81 0.88 16.20
N TYR A 184 -0.60 0.41 15.97
CA TYR A 184 0.52 0.53 16.90
C TYR A 184 0.95 1.98 17.11
N PHE A 185 1.07 2.76 16.03
CA PHE A 185 1.53 4.14 16.11
C PHE A 185 0.41 5.14 16.41
N ASN A 186 -0.87 4.74 16.31
CA ASN A 186 -2.05 5.56 16.58
C ASN A 186 -1.99 6.95 15.93
N ILE A 187 -1.72 6.97 14.61
CA ILE A 187 -1.48 8.18 13.80
C ILE A 187 -2.74 8.64 13.10
#